data_AF-A0A814C7K9-F1
#
_entry.id   AF-A0A814C7K9-F1
#
_cell.length_a   1.000
_cell.length_b   1.000
_cell.length_c   1.000
_cell.angle_alpha   90.00
_cell.angle_beta   90.00
_cell.angle_gamma   90.00
#
_symmetry.space_group_name_H-M   'P 1'
#
loop_
_entity.id
_entity.type
_entity.pdbx_description
1 polymer ?
#
loop_
_entity_poly.entity_id
_entity_poly.type
_entity_poly.pdbx_seq_one_letter_code
_entity_poly.pdbx_strand_id
1 'polypeptide(L)' 'MKEPESLEDIVLPSELLKTFKDETLIYDSGVYDKDRCFVFGTEAGLKLLEGCDILADGTFDISPKLFVQVNSLRFDKLL' A
#
# COMPACT_ATOMS: atom_id res chain seq x y z
N MET A 1 -5.42 0.12 -22.28
CA MET A 1 -5.21 1.20 -21.30
C MET A 1 -3.76 1.62 -21.41
N LYS A 2 -3.46 2.92 -21.45
CA LYS A 2 -2.07 3.41 -21.47
C LYS A 2 -1.50 3.19 -20.07
N GLU A 3 -0.30 2.62 -19.96
CA GLU A 3 0.40 2.52 -18.68
C GLU A 3 0.83 3.92 -18.22
N PRO A 4 0.79 4.23 -16.91
CA PRO A 4 1.24 5.52 -16.40
C PRO A 4 2.74 5.71 -16.62
N GLU A 5 3.15 6.91 -17.05
CA GLU A 5 4.56 7.24 -17.34
C GLU A 5 5.23 7.96 -16.15
N SER A 6 4.43 8.44 -15.19
CA SER A 6 4.86 9.07 -13.94
C SER A 6 3.93 8.70 -12.78
N LEU A 7 4.36 8.99 -11.53
CA LEU A 7 3.53 8.76 -10.33
C LEU A 7 2.27 9.64 -10.29
N GLU A 8 2.33 10.80 -10.95
CA GLU A 8 1.21 11.73 -11.11
C GLU A 8 0.10 11.15 -12.00
N ASP A 9 0.49 10.37 -13.01
CA ASP A 9 -0.42 9.72 -13.96
C ASP A 9 -1.19 8.54 -13.36
N ILE A 10 -0.80 8.09 -12.15
CA ILE A 10 -1.46 6.98 -11.47
C ILE A 10 -2.84 7.43 -11.00
N VAL A 11 -3.84 6.98 -11.74
CA VAL A 11 -5.26 7.05 -11.36
C VAL A 11 -5.69 5.66 -10.89
N LEU A 12 -5.98 5.53 -9.59
CA LEU A 12 -6.47 4.28 -9.02
C LEU A 12 -7.95 4.08 -9.41
N PRO A 13 -8.31 2.99 -10.11
CA PRO A 13 -9.70 2.66 -10.39
C PRO A 13 -10.48 2.48 -9.08
N SER A 14 -11.69 3.04 -9.03
CA SER A 14 -12.55 3.00 -7.83
C SER A 14 -12.87 1.58 -7.34
N GLU A 15 -12.85 0.61 -8.26
CA GLU A 15 -13.09 -0.80 -8.03
C GLU A 15 -11.94 -1.46 -7.25
N LEU A 16 -10.72 -0.91 -7.34
CA LEU A 16 -9.56 -1.39 -6.60
C LEU A 16 -9.42 -0.72 -5.22
N LEU A 17 -10.17 0.36 -4.98
CA LEU A 17 -10.21 1.09 -3.71
C LEU A 17 -11.16 0.49 -2.69
N LYS A 18 -11.87 -0.59 -3.05
CA LYS A 18 -12.88 -1.24 -2.20
C LYS A 18 -12.76 -2.75 -2.28
N THR A 19 -12.85 -3.40 -1.13
CA THR A 19 -13.25 -4.81 -1.07
C THR A 19 -14.78 -4.91 -1.13
N PHE A 20 -15.32 -6.13 -1.09
CA PHE A 20 -16.76 -6.36 -0.93
C PHE A 20 -17.39 -5.68 0.29
N LYS A 21 -16.59 -5.23 1.26
CA LYS A 21 -17.06 -4.76 2.56
C LYS A 21 -16.48 -3.41 2.99
N ASP A 22 -15.19 -3.20 2.74
CA ASP A 22 -14.43 -2.07 3.30
C ASP A 22 -13.61 -1.35 2.23
N GLU A 23 -13.34 -0.06 2.43
CA GLU A 23 -12.35 0.69 1.64
C GLU A 23 -10.94 0.15 1.92
N THR A 24 -10.12 0.07 0.87
CA THR A 24 -8.79 -0.55 0.92
C THR A 24 -7.66 0.46 0.86
N LEU A 25 -7.88 1.69 0.38
CA LEU A 25 -6.87 2.72 0.37
C LEU A 25 -7.00 3.56 1.63
N ILE A 26 -6.03 3.44 2.53
CA ILE A 26 -6.06 4.15 3.82
C ILE A 26 -5.29 5.47 3.73
N TYR A 27 -4.29 5.54 2.85
CA TYR A 27 -3.45 6.71 2.70
C TYR A 27 -2.92 6.85 1.26
N ASP A 28 -2.95 8.09 0.77
CA ASP A 28 -2.29 8.56 -0.44
C ASP A 28 -1.59 9.88 -0.08
N SER A 29 -0.27 9.95 -0.23
CA SER A 29 0.48 11.17 0.09
C SER A 29 0.21 12.31 -0.89
N GLY A 30 -0.42 12.02 -2.03
CA GLY A 30 -0.96 12.99 -2.97
C GLY A 30 -0.20 13.07 -4.29
N VAL A 31 -0.88 13.58 -5.32
CA VAL A 31 -0.38 13.63 -6.70
C VAL A 31 0.91 14.44 -6.86
N TYR A 32 1.16 15.43 -6.00
CA TYR A 32 2.34 16.30 -6.09
C TYR A 32 3.53 15.82 -5.25
N ASP A 33 3.41 14.66 -4.58
CA ASP A 33 4.52 14.06 -3.86
C ASP A 33 5.45 13.36 -4.85
N LYS A 34 6.71 13.81 -4.90
CA LYS A 34 7.76 13.20 -5.74
C LYS A 34 8.04 11.74 -5.39
N ASP A 35 7.73 11.35 -4.15
CA ASP A 35 7.88 9.98 -3.63
C ASP A 35 6.50 9.41 -3.27
N ARG A 36 5.46 9.74 -4.08
CA ARG A 36 4.05 9.40 -3.82
C ARG A 36 3.88 7.97 -3.31
N CYS A 37 3.30 7.86 -2.12
CA CYS A 37 3.15 6.61 -1.40
C CYS A 37 1.67 6.29 -1.20
N PHE A 38 1.32 5.03 -1.45
CA PHE A 38 0.01 4.47 -1.21
C PHE A 38 0.08 3.42 -0.10
N VAL A 39 -0.80 3.52 0.89
CA VAL A 39 -0.97 2.48 1.90
C VAL A 39 -2.32 1.82 1.70
N PHE A 40 -2.26 0.54 1.31
CA PHE A 40 -3.43 -0.30 1.20
C PHE A 40 -3.61 -1.18 2.44
N GLY A 41 -4.85 -1.31 2.92
CA GLY A 41 -5.24 -2.11 4.06
C GLY A 41 -6.68 -1.80 4.48
N THR A 42 -7.11 -2.31 5.62
CA THR A 42 -8.40 -1.95 6.22
C THR A 42 -8.19 -1.32 7.59
N GLU A 43 -9.10 -0.46 8.04
CA GLU A 43 -9.04 0.10 9.41
C GLU A 43 -8.99 -1.01 10.47
N ALA A 44 -9.76 -2.08 10.28
CA ALA A 44 -9.75 -3.23 11.18
C ALA A 44 -8.36 -3.90 11.21
N GLY A 45 -7.69 -4.02 10.06
CA GLY A 45 -6.33 -4.51 9.97
C GLY A 45 -5.33 -3.60 10.67
N LEU A 46 -5.44 -2.28 10.47
CA LEU A 46 -4.57 -1.30 11.14
C LEU A 46 -4.72 -1.31 12.66
N LYS A 47 -5.94 -1.50 13.18
CA LYS A 47 -6.16 -1.62 14.63
C LYS A 47 -5.40 -2.81 15.23
N LEU A 48 -5.18 -3.88 14.47
CA LEU A 48 -4.37 -5.01 14.94
C LEU A 48 -2.87 -4.65 15.05
N LEU A 49 -2.44 -3.57 14.41
CA LEU A 49 -1.05 -3.07 14.42
C LEU A 49 -0.84 -2.00 15.49
N GLU A 50 -1.88 -1.61 16.22
CA GLU A 50 -1.78 -0.58 17.25
C GLU A 50 -0.82 -1.05 18.36
N GLY A 51 0.31 -0.34 18.50
CA GLY A 51 1.38 -0.67 19.44
C GLY A 51 2.38 -1.71 18.94
N CYS A 52 2.29 -2.17 17.69
CA CYS A 52 3.32 -3.01 17.06
C CYS A 52 4.38 -2.17 16.34
N ASP A 53 5.63 -2.63 16.40
CA ASP A 53 6.69 -2.12 15.52
C ASP A 53 6.48 -2.66 14.11
N ILE A 54 6.42 -1.74 13.15
CA ILE A 54 6.25 -2.05 11.73
C ILE A 54 7.65 -2.14 11.10
N LEU A 55 8.12 -3.36 10.86
CA LEU A 55 9.41 -3.63 10.25
C LEU A 55 9.26 -3.96 8.77
N ALA A 56 10.05 -3.28 7.95
CA ALA A 56 9.91 -3.23 6.51
C ALA A 56 11.32 -3.34 5.90
N ASP A 57 11.68 -4.51 5.36
CA ASP A 57 13.07 -4.85 4.97
C ASP A 57 13.25 -5.23 3.49
N GLY A 58 12.18 -5.10 2.68
CA GLY A 58 12.22 -5.31 1.24
C GLY A 58 12.23 -6.77 0.77
N THR A 59 11.94 -7.74 1.64
CA THR A 59 12.24 -9.17 1.35
C THR A 59 11.14 -9.97 0.63
N PHE A 60 9.98 -9.40 0.27
CA PHE A 60 8.98 -10.09 -0.55
C PHE A 60 8.96 -9.59 -2.01
N ASP A 61 8.70 -10.48 -2.96
CA ASP A 61 8.67 -10.22 -4.41
C ASP A 61 7.25 -10.43 -4.96
N ILE A 62 6.25 -9.75 -4.39
CA ILE A 62 4.83 -9.92 -4.74
C ILE A 62 4.14 -8.63 -5.18
N SER A 63 4.83 -7.49 -5.21
CA SER A 63 4.26 -6.27 -5.80
C SER A 63 4.04 -6.44 -7.31
N PRO A 64 2.90 -6.01 -7.86
CA PRO A 64 2.72 -5.97 -9.32
C PRO A 64 3.86 -5.17 -9.97
N LYS A 65 4.32 -5.57 -11.16
CA LYS A 65 5.49 -4.98 -11.85
C LYS A 65 5.45 -3.46 -12.04
N LEU A 66 4.27 -2.86 -11.98
CA LEU A 66 4.03 -1.41 -12.07
C LEU A 66 4.36 -0.64 -10.77
N PHE A 67 4.57 -1.35 -9.67
CA PHE A 67 4.95 -0.79 -8.39
C PHE A 67 6.37 -1.23 -8.05
N VAL A 68 7.22 -0.28 -7.68
CA VAL A 68 8.48 -0.62 -7.01
C VAL A 68 8.09 -0.99 -5.58
N GLN A 69 8.23 -2.27 -5.21
CA GLN A 69 8.07 -2.65 -3.81
C GLN A 69 9.19 -2.01 -3.01
N VAL A 70 8.86 -0.99 -2.21
CA VAL A 70 9.85 -0.36 -1.34
C VAL A 70 10.10 -1.25 -0.13
N ASN A 71 9.06 -1.89 0.43
CA ASN A 71 9.16 -2.70 1.64
C ASN A 71 8.07 -3.78 1.77
N SER A 72 8.31 -4.79 2.61
CA SER A 72 7.36 -5.85 2.98
C SER A 72 7.23 -5.92 4.50
N LEU A 73 6.00 -6.00 5.02
CA LEU A 73 5.77 -6.13 6.45
C LEU A 73 5.57 -7.59 6.81
N ARG A 74 6.39 -8.10 7.73
CA ARG A 74 6.24 -9.45 8.30
C ARG A 74 5.94 -9.34 9.78
N PHE A 75 4.95 -10.11 10.21
CA PHE A 75 4.58 -10.24 11.62
C PHE A 75 5.21 -11.51 12.19
N ASP A 76 6.41 -11.38 12.75
CA ASP A 76 7.00 -12.45 13.53
C ASP A 76 6.52 -12.31 14.98
N LYS A 77 5.81 -13.33 15.48
CA LYS A 77 5.50 -13.42 16.91
C LYS A 77 6.83 -13.55 17.67
N LEU A 78 7.23 -12.49 18.38
CA LEU A 78 8.25 -12.59 19.42
C LEU A 78 7.68 -13.45 20.55
N LEU A 79 8.06 -14.73 20.55
CA LEU A 79 7.96 -15.67 21.67
C LEU A 79 9.35 -15.89 22.24
#